data_AF-A0A7S0TPC5-F1
#
_entry.id   AF-A0A7S0TPC5-F1
#
_cell.length_a   1.000
_cell.length_b   1.000
_cell.length_c   1.000
_cell.angle_alpha   90.00
_cell.angle_beta   90.00
_cell.angle_gamma   90.00
#
_symmetry.space_group_name_H-M   'P 1'
#
loop_
_entity.id
_entity.type
_entity.pdbx_description
1 polymer ?
#
loop_
_entity_poly.entity_id
_entity_poly.type
_entity_poly.pdbx_seq_one_letter_code
_entity_poly.pdbx_strand_id
1 'polypeptide(L)'
;VGTSSAMMWLTYAMLIVLFIVVIWQFIMFQFQTHVVAWTIGACFVALAVPLSLQDIHMHIIHYISPLQRHYIRILWMVPIYSVESWLALRFNDQKVYLETLREAYEAFVVYSLYKL
;
A
#
# COMPACT_ATOMS: atom_id res chain seq x y z
N VAL A 1 9.69 -17.66 -14.86
CA VAL A 1 8.86 -18.56 -14.01
C VAL A 1 9.33 -18.57 -12.55
N GLY A 2 10.63 -18.62 -12.24
CA GLY A 2 11.11 -18.64 -10.84
C GLY A 2 10.92 -17.35 -10.01
N THR A 3 10.96 -16.17 -10.63
CA THR A 3 10.83 -14.88 -9.92
C THR A 3 9.41 -14.56 -9.46
N SER A 4 8.40 -14.89 -10.28
CA SER A 4 6.99 -14.70 -9.93
C SER A 4 6.55 -15.58 -8.76
N SER A 5 6.98 -16.84 -8.72
CA SER A 5 6.67 -17.75 -7.61
C SER A 5 7.32 -17.29 -6.30
N ALA A 6 8.57 -16.82 -6.34
CA ALA A 6 9.26 -16.30 -5.15
C ALA A 6 8.56 -15.05 -4.58
N MET A 7 8.07 -14.15 -5.44
CA MET A 7 7.32 -12.96 -5.02
C MET A 7 6.00 -13.34 -4.34
N MET A 8 5.28 -14.36 -4.84
CA MET A 8 4.09 -14.88 -4.19
C MET A 8 4.38 -15.44 -2.79
N TRP A 9 5.46 -16.22 -2.64
CA TRP A 9 5.84 -16.72 -1.32
C TRP A 9 6.21 -15.61 -0.34
N LEU A 10 6.84 -14.54 -0.82
CA LEU A 10 7.15 -13.36 0.01
C LEU A 10 5.88 -12.63 0.45
N THR A 11 4.90 -12.45 -0.44
CA THR A 11 3.63 -11.81 -0.07
C THR A 11 2.85 -12.68 0.93
N TYR A 12 2.73 -13.99 0.70
CA TYR A 12 2.12 -14.90 1.67
C TYR A 12 2.85 -14.92 3.02
N ALA A 13 4.19 -14.92 3.02
CA ALA A 13 4.97 -14.85 4.26
C ALA A 13 4.72 -13.54 5.01
N MET A 14 4.65 -12.42 4.30
CA MET A 14 4.36 -11.10 4.88
C MET A 14 2.95 -11.06 5.51
N LEU A 15 1.96 -11.70 4.88
CA LEU A 15 0.61 -11.84 5.42
C LEU A 15 0.56 -12.73 6.68
N ILE A 16 1.33 -13.82 6.69
CA ILE A 16 1.43 -14.72 7.86
C ILE A 16 2.09 -13.99 9.03
N VAL A 17 3.19 -13.27 8.79
CA VAL A 17 3.85 -12.45 9.81
C VAL A 17 2.88 -11.41 10.35
N LEU A 18 2.10 -10.79 9.48
CA LEU A 18 1.11 -9.82 9.91
C LEU A 18 0.04 -10.43 10.81
N PHE A 19 -0.48 -11.59 10.44
CA PHE A 19 -1.46 -12.32 11.23
C PHE A 19 -0.92 -12.66 12.62
N ILE A 20 0.35 -13.05 12.72
CA ILE A 20 1.04 -13.28 14.01
C ILE A 20 1.15 -11.98 14.83
N VAL A 21 1.54 -10.87 14.22
CA VAL A 21 1.65 -9.56 14.88
C VAL A 21 0.30 -9.08 15.40
N VAL A 22 -0.77 -9.30 14.63
CA VAL A 22 -2.14 -8.91 15.01
C VAL A 22 -2.64 -9.75 16.19
N ILE A 23 -2.41 -11.06 16.17
CA ILE A 23 -2.74 -11.94 17.30
C ILE A 23 -1.96 -11.52 18.54
N TRP A 24 -0.67 -11.22 18.39
CA TRP A 24 0.16 -10.77 19.51
C TRP A 24 -0.33 -9.45 20.10
N GLN A 25 -0.69 -8.47 19.26
CA GLN A 25 -1.30 -7.21 19.71
C GLN A 25 -2.65 -7.43 20.39
N PHE A 26 -3.49 -8.31 19.87
CA PHE A 26 -4.79 -8.61 20.46
C PHE A 26 -4.66 -9.24 21.84
N ILE A 27 -3.67 -10.12 22.05
CA ILE A 27 -3.41 -10.74 23.36
C ILE A 27 -2.87 -9.72 24.37
N MET A 28 -2.01 -8.79 23.95
CA MET A 28 -1.32 -7.85 24.85
C MET A 28 -2.11 -6.56 25.14
N PHE A 29 -2.92 -6.08 24.21
CA PHE A 29 -3.57 -4.77 24.28
C PHE A 29 -5.10 -4.89 24.18
N GLN A 30 -5.75 -5.31 25.26
CA GLN A 30 -7.20 -5.57 25.27
C GLN A 30 -8.09 -4.32 25.43
N PHE A 31 -7.58 -3.10 25.69
CA PHE A 31 -8.44 -2.02 26.22
C PHE A 31 -8.20 -0.56 25.77
N GLN A 32 -7.49 -0.28 24.68
CA GLN A 32 -7.33 1.10 24.16
C GLN A 32 -7.90 1.24 22.74
N THR A 33 -8.97 2.02 22.59
CA THR A 33 -9.70 2.22 21.31
C THR A 33 -8.80 2.77 20.19
N HIS A 34 -7.88 3.67 20.53
CA HIS A 34 -6.91 4.23 19.58
C HIS A 34 -5.93 3.18 19.03
N VAL A 35 -5.50 2.25 19.88
CA VAL A 35 -4.57 1.18 19.49
C VAL A 35 -5.28 0.21 18.54
N VAL A 36 -6.53 -0.16 18.86
CA VAL A 36 -7.35 -1.01 18.00
C VAL A 36 -7.53 -0.39 16.61
N ALA A 37 -7.83 0.91 16.53
CA ALA A 37 -7.97 1.62 15.25
C ALA A 37 -6.66 1.60 14.43
N TRP A 38 -5.51 1.83 15.06
CA TRP A 38 -4.21 1.77 14.38
C TRP A 38 -3.86 0.36 13.90
N THR A 39 -4.17 -0.67 14.69
CA THR A 39 -3.96 -2.06 14.33
C THR A 39 -4.80 -2.46 13.12
N ILE A 40 -6.10 -2.15 13.14
CA ILE A 40 -7.00 -2.45 12.03
C ILE A 40 -6.52 -1.76 10.75
N GLY A 41 -6.16 -0.47 10.83
CA GLY A 41 -5.59 0.27 9.70
C GLY A 41 -4.30 -0.38 9.17
N ALA A 42 -3.39 -0.79 10.05
CA ALA A 42 -2.15 -1.46 9.67
C ALA A 42 -2.42 -2.77 8.92
N CYS A 43 -3.45 -3.53 9.33
CA CYS A 43 -3.84 -4.76 8.64
C CYS A 43 -4.24 -4.52 7.19
N PHE A 44 -5.10 -3.53 6.95
CA PHE A 44 -5.55 -3.21 5.60
C PHE A 44 -4.41 -2.72 4.72
N VAL A 45 -3.52 -1.86 5.25
CA VAL A 45 -2.34 -1.37 4.52
C VAL A 45 -1.44 -2.52 4.12
N ALA A 46 -1.17 -3.42 5.04
CA ALA A 46 -0.24 -4.50 4.80
C ALA A 46 -0.81 -5.63 3.95
N LEU A 47 -2.13 -5.66 3.71
CA LEU A 47 -2.74 -6.43 2.63
C LEU A 47 -2.66 -5.66 1.30
N ALA A 48 -3.03 -4.38 1.29
CA ALA A 48 -3.13 -3.57 0.07
C ALA A 48 -1.77 -3.32 -0.59
N VAL A 49 -0.72 -3.04 0.18
CA VAL A 49 0.62 -2.72 -0.34
C VAL A 49 1.25 -3.92 -1.06
N PRO A 50 1.36 -5.12 -0.47
CA PRO A 50 1.97 -6.25 -1.17
C PRO A 50 1.18 -6.71 -2.39
N LEU A 51 -0.16 -6.69 -2.32
CA LEU A 51 -1.01 -7.04 -3.46
C LEU A 51 -0.80 -6.06 -4.62
N SER A 52 -0.87 -4.75 -4.37
CA SER A 52 -0.65 -3.74 -5.40
C SER A 52 0.77 -3.76 -5.97
N LEU A 53 1.79 -3.99 -5.13
CA LEU A 53 3.18 -4.13 -5.60
C LEU A 53 3.35 -5.34 -6.51
N GLN A 54 2.64 -6.44 -6.25
CA GLN A 54 2.72 -7.61 -7.11
C GLN A 54 2.04 -7.37 -8.46
N ASP A 55 0.89 -6.70 -8.48
CA ASP A 55 0.24 -6.29 -9.72
C ASP A 55 1.13 -5.36 -10.55
N ILE A 56 1.75 -4.36 -9.91
CA ILE A 56 2.73 -3.47 -10.55
C ILE A 56 3.89 -4.28 -11.13
N HIS A 57 4.44 -5.22 -10.36
CA HIS A 57 5.55 -6.05 -10.80
C HIS A 57 5.20 -6.88 -12.04
N MET A 58 4.01 -7.48 -12.06
CA MET A 58 3.52 -8.25 -13.20
C MET A 58 3.35 -7.38 -14.45
N HIS A 59 2.87 -6.15 -14.29
CA HIS A 59 2.79 -5.17 -15.38
C HIS A 59 4.17 -4.70 -15.88
N ILE A 60 5.20 -4.68 -15.03
CA ILE A 60 6.56 -4.33 -15.45
C ILE A 60 7.20 -5.49 -16.22
N ILE A 61 7.03 -6.74 -15.76
CA ILE A 61 7.59 -7.92 -16.43
C ILE A 61 6.92 -8.17 -17.77
N HIS A 62 5.60 -8.08 -17.83
CA HIS A 62 4.82 -8.32 -19.05
C HIS A 62 4.47 -7.00 -19.73
N TYR A 63 5.50 -6.25 -20.13
CA TYR A 63 5.33 -4.96 -20.80
C TYR A 63 5.01 -5.15 -22.29
N ILE A 64 3.74 -4.97 -22.67
CA ILE A 64 3.24 -5.23 -24.03
C ILE A 64 3.14 -3.94 -24.85
N SER A 65 2.80 -2.81 -24.23
CA SER A 65 2.54 -1.56 -24.94
C SER A 65 3.13 -0.33 -24.23
N PRO A 66 3.50 0.73 -24.97
CA PRO A 66 3.99 1.99 -24.37
C PRO A 66 2.95 2.67 -23.47
N LEU A 67 1.66 2.40 -23.70
CA LEU A 67 0.55 2.90 -22.90
C LEU A 67 0.57 2.35 -21.46
N GLN A 68 1.10 1.14 -21.26
CA GLN A 68 1.18 0.43 -19.98
C GLN A 68 1.92 1.22 -18.88
N ARG A 69 2.85 2.10 -19.26
CA ARG A 69 3.54 3.01 -18.32
C ARG A 69 2.57 3.91 -17.54
N HIS A 70 1.49 4.34 -18.18
CA HIS A 70 0.50 5.22 -17.56
C HIS A 70 -0.36 4.44 -16.55
N TYR A 71 -0.76 3.22 -16.89
CA TYR A 71 -1.46 2.33 -15.96
C TYR A 71 -0.62 2.01 -14.72
N ILE A 72 0.69 1.76 -14.89
CA ILE A 72 1.59 1.54 -13.74
C ILE A 72 1.60 2.74 -12.80
N ARG A 73 1.63 3.98 -13.32
CA ARG A 73 1.57 5.21 -12.49
C ARG A 73 0.25 5.34 -11.72
N ILE A 74 -0.87 4.90 -12.29
CA ILE A 74 -2.16 4.87 -11.59
C ILE A 74 -2.14 3.80 -10.50
N LEU A 75 -1.61 2.61 -10.77
CA LEU A 75 -1.57 1.50 -9.80
C LEU A 75 -0.80 1.87 -8.52
N TRP A 76 0.22 2.73 -8.64
CA TRP A 76 0.97 3.28 -7.51
C TRP A 76 0.12 4.14 -6.56
N MET A 77 -1.09 4.57 -6.93
CA MET A 77 -2.00 5.27 -6.01
C MET A 77 -2.37 4.41 -4.81
N VAL A 78 -2.69 3.12 -5.01
CA VAL A 78 -3.15 2.22 -3.93
C VAL A 78 -2.13 2.09 -2.78
N PRO A 79 -0.84 1.78 -3.02
CA PRO A 79 0.13 1.67 -1.94
C PRO A 79 0.44 3.02 -1.28
N ILE A 80 0.48 4.12 -2.04
CA ILE A 80 0.74 5.45 -1.49
C ILE A 80 -0.43 5.89 -0.58
N TYR A 81 -1.67 5.76 -1.06
CA TYR A 81 -2.86 6.24 -0.36
C TYR A 81 -3.14 5.41 0.89
N SER A 82 -2.93 4.09 0.83
CA SER A 82 -3.11 3.23 2.01
C SER A 82 -2.12 3.57 3.12
N VAL A 83 -0.82 3.69 2.80
CA VAL A 83 0.22 4.06 3.78
C VAL A 83 -0.03 5.45 4.35
N GLU A 84 -0.38 6.42 3.49
CA GLU A 84 -0.72 7.79 3.89
C GLU A 84 -1.90 7.80 4.87
N SER A 85 -3.00 7.11 4.54
CA SER A 85 -4.19 7.04 5.39
C SER A 85 -3.90 6.47 6.78
N TRP A 86 -3.03 5.46 6.86
CA TRP A 86 -2.63 4.89 8.16
C TRP A 86 -1.69 5.80 8.95
N LEU A 87 -0.74 6.47 8.28
CA LEU A 87 0.12 7.46 8.90
C LEU A 87 -0.69 8.65 9.42
N ALA A 88 -1.68 9.15 8.67
CA ALA A 88 -2.58 10.22 9.09
C ALA A 88 -3.43 9.81 10.31
N LEU A 89 -3.82 8.53 10.40
CA LEU A 89 -4.52 7.97 11.57
C LEU A 89 -3.60 7.90 12.81
N ARG A 90 -2.31 7.60 12.61
CA ARG A 90 -1.32 7.47 13.71
C ARG A 90 -0.74 8.79 14.18
N PHE A 91 -0.45 9.70 13.25
CA PHE A 91 0.24 10.97 13.44
C PHE A 91 -0.65 12.11 12.98
N ASN A 92 -1.60 12.51 13.83
CA ASN A 92 -2.56 13.55 13.49
C ASN A 92 -1.88 14.91 13.19
N ASP A 93 -0.79 15.23 13.90
CA ASP A 93 -0.05 16.49 13.72
C ASP A 93 0.58 16.64 12.33
N GLN A 94 0.91 15.52 11.67
CA GLN A 94 1.57 15.50 10.36
C GLN A 94 0.57 15.31 9.21
N LYS A 95 -0.72 15.19 9.51
CA LYS A 95 -1.78 14.90 8.55
C LYS A 95 -1.78 15.88 7.36
N VAL A 96 -1.63 17.17 7.63
CA VAL A 96 -1.65 18.21 6.58
C VAL A 96 -0.51 18.01 5.57
N TYR A 97 0.69 17.65 6.04
CA TYR A 97 1.84 17.39 5.15
C TYR A 97 1.61 16.14 4.30
N LEU A 98 1.08 15.07 4.90
CA LEU A 98 0.76 13.81 4.23
C LEU A 98 -0.33 13.99 3.17
N GLU A 99 -1.39 14.73 3.48
CA GLU A 99 -2.46 15.06 2.54
C GLU A 99 -1.93 15.90 1.37
N THR A 100 -1.06 16.87 1.65
CA THR A 100 -0.42 17.69 0.59
C THR A 100 0.41 16.84 -0.36
N LEU A 101 1.19 15.87 0.15
CA LEU A 101 1.97 14.95 -0.67
C LEU A 101 1.07 14.07 -1.56
N ARG A 102 -0.06 13.60 -1.02
CA ARG A 102 -1.05 12.83 -1.77
C ARG A 102 -1.63 13.65 -2.93
N GLU A 103 -2.05 14.89 -2.66
CA GLU A 103 -2.58 15.79 -3.70
C GLU A 103 -1.53 16.11 -4.78
N ALA A 104 -0.27 16.31 -4.39
CA ALA A 104 0.83 16.52 -5.34
C ALA A 104 1.06 15.28 -6.24
N TYR A 105 0.99 14.07 -5.67
CA TYR A 105 1.10 12.83 -6.43
C TYR A 105 -0.08 12.66 -7.40
N GLU A 106 -1.30 12.97 -6.96
CA GLU A 106 -2.50 12.94 -7.80
C GLU A 106 -2.36 13.86 -9.01
N ALA A 107 -1.95 15.12 -8.78
CA ALA A 107 -1.71 16.08 -9.85
C ALA A 107 -0.66 15.59 -10.85
N PHE A 108 0.40 14.93 -10.37
CA PHE A 108 1.42 14.31 -11.23
C PHE A 108 0.85 13.18 -12.09
N VAL A 109 0.05 12.27 -11.51
CA VAL A 109 -0.57 11.16 -12.25
C VAL A 109 -1.52 11.70 -13.31
N VAL A 110 -2.35 12.69 -12.96
CA VAL A 110 -3.26 13.34 -13.89
C VAL A 110 -2.50 14.02 -15.03
N TYR A 111 -1.46 14.81 -14.73
CA TYR A 111 -0.61 15.42 -15.75
C TYR A 111 0.02 14.39 -16.69
N SER A 112 0.49 13.27 -16.13
CA SER A 112 1.00 12.14 -16.90
C SER A 112 -0.04 11.56 -17.85
N LEU A 113 -1.32 11.53 -17.48
CA LEU A 113 -2.41 11.01 -18.32
C LEU A 113 -2.84 12.02 -19.38
N TYR A 114 -2.80 13.32 -19.11
CA TYR A 114 -3.09 14.35 -20.11
C TYR A 114 -2.04 14.45 -21.21
N LYS A 115 -0.81 13.99 -20.95
CA LYS A 115 0.30 13.98 -21.92
C LYS A 115 0.30 12.74 -22.85
N LEU A 116 -0.79 11.97 -22.88
CA LEU A 116 -1.01 10.85 -23.80
C LEU A 116 -1.22 11.34 -25.24
#